data_AF-A0A379T6B4-F1
#
_entry.id   AF-A0A379T6B4-F1
#
_cell.length_a   1.000
_cell.length_b   1.000
_cell.length_c   1.000
_cell.angle_alpha   90.00
_cell.angle_beta   90.00
_cell.angle_gamma   90.00
#
_symmetry.space_group_name_H-M   'P 1'
#
loop_
_entity.id
_entity.type
_entity.pdbx_description
1 polymer ?
#
loop_
_entity_poly.entity_id
_entity_poly.type
_entity_poly.pdbx_seq_one_letter_code
_entity_poly.pdbx_strand_id
1 'polypeptide(L)'
;MFTFIKKVIKTGTATSSYPLEPIAVDKNFRGKPEHNPQQCIGCAACVNACPSNALTVETDLATNELAWQFNLGRCIFCGRCEEVCPTAAIKLSQEYELAVWKKEDFLQQSRFCAVQLPCV
;
A
#
# COMPACT_ATOMS: atom_id res chain seq x y z
N MET A 1 -49.73 5.66 -2.92
CA MET A 1 -48.81 6.75 -3.36
C MET A 1 -48.13 7.45 -2.19
N PHE A 2 -48.85 8.03 -1.22
CA PHE A 2 -48.28 8.82 -0.11
C PHE A 2 -47.32 8.06 0.84
N THR A 3 -47.49 6.75 1.00
CA THR A 3 -46.62 5.91 1.84
C THR A 3 -45.21 5.77 1.28
N PHE A 4 -45.07 5.70 -0.05
CA PHE A 4 -43.77 5.65 -0.71
C PHE A 4 -43.01 6.97 -0.56
N ILE A 5 -43.69 8.10 -0.77
CA ILE A 5 -43.08 9.43 -0.61
C ILE A 5 -42.58 9.65 0.82
N LYS A 6 -43.40 9.31 1.84
CA LYS A 6 -42.97 9.37 3.25
C LYS A 6 -41.74 8.51 3.54
N LYS A 7 -41.65 7.32 2.92
CA LYS A 7 -40.51 6.42 3.10
C LYS A 7 -39.25 6.99 2.45
N VAL A 8 -39.36 7.55 1.25
CA VAL A 8 -38.23 8.17 0.54
C VAL A 8 -37.67 9.37 1.31
N ILE A 9 -38.54 10.26 1.82
CA ILE A 9 -38.09 11.40 2.63
C ILE A 9 -37.40 10.92 3.92
N LYS A 10 -37.90 9.85 4.55
CA LYS A 10 -37.30 9.28 5.77
C LYS A 10 -35.95 8.61 5.52
N THR A 11 -35.79 7.91 4.39
CA THR A 11 -34.52 7.26 4.03
C THR A 11 -33.46 8.27 3.62
N GLY A 12 -33.87 9.43 3.09
CA GLY A 12 -32.95 10.47 2.65
C GLY A 12 -32.16 10.05 1.41
N THR A 13 -31.07 10.77 1.16
CA THR A 13 -30.18 10.55 0.01
C THR A 13 -29.16 9.47 0.35
N ALA A 14 -29.14 8.38 -0.41
CA ALA A 14 -28.20 7.27 -0.21
C ALA A 14 -26.84 7.47 -0.92
N THR A 15 -26.76 8.40 -1.86
CA THR A 15 -25.54 8.68 -2.64
C THR A 15 -24.57 9.54 -1.84
N SER A 16 -23.27 9.27 -1.98
CA SER A 16 -22.20 10.16 -1.48
C SER A 16 -21.88 11.27 -2.48
N SER A 17 -21.22 12.31 -2.01
CA SER A 17 -20.73 13.45 -2.82
C SER A 17 -19.46 13.13 -3.61
N TYR A 18 -19.17 11.86 -3.91
CA TYR A 18 -17.95 11.47 -4.62
C TYR A 18 -17.94 12.05 -6.06
N PRO A 19 -16.83 12.62 -6.57
CA PRO A 19 -15.48 12.69 -5.99
C PRO A 19 -15.16 13.98 -5.20
N LEU A 20 -16.14 14.85 -4.93
CA LEU A 20 -15.91 16.11 -4.21
C LEU A 20 -15.49 15.88 -2.74
N GLU A 21 -16.04 14.83 -2.13
CA GLU A 21 -15.66 14.37 -0.80
C GLU A 21 -15.21 12.90 -0.88
N PRO A 22 -14.03 12.54 -0.34
CA PRO A 22 -13.58 11.16 -0.31
C PRO A 22 -14.42 10.32 0.65
N ILE A 23 -14.47 9.02 0.39
CA ILE A 23 -15.21 8.09 1.24
C ILE A 23 -14.37 7.84 2.50
N ALA A 24 -14.97 8.04 3.67
CA ALA A 24 -14.33 7.69 4.93
C ALA A 24 -14.20 6.16 5.03
N VAL A 25 -12.97 5.67 5.07
CA VAL A 25 -12.66 4.25 5.25
C VAL A 25 -12.40 3.92 6.72
N ASP A 26 -12.44 2.63 7.05
CA ASP A 26 -12.08 2.16 8.40
C ASP A 26 -10.62 2.46 8.73
N LYS A 27 -10.30 2.61 10.01
CA LYS A 27 -8.92 2.85 10.48
C LYS A 27 -7.95 1.73 10.08
N ASN A 28 -8.46 0.50 9.95
CA ASN A 28 -7.69 -0.69 9.55
C ASN A 28 -7.89 -1.05 8.06
N PHE A 29 -8.34 -0.10 7.25
CA PHE A 29 -8.50 -0.30 5.82
C PHE A 29 -7.15 -0.70 5.18
N ARG A 30 -7.22 -1.66 4.26
CA ARG A 30 -6.05 -2.24 3.59
C ARG A 30 -5.88 -1.62 2.21
N GLY A 31 -5.37 -0.39 2.17
CA GLY A 31 -5.05 0.33 0.94
C GLY A 31 -3.63 0.04 0.45
N LYS A 32 -3.06 0.99 -0.28
CA LYS A 32 -1.73 0.86 -0.87
C LYS A 32 -0.65 0.61 0.19
N PRO A 33 0.21 -0.41 0.01
CA PRO A 33 1.41 -0.56 0.83
C PRO A 33 2.36 0.63 0.65
N GLU A 34 2.72 1.28 1.75
CA GLU A 34 3.71 2.36 1.80
C GLU A 34 4.97 1.84 2.48
N HIS A 35 6.13 2.13 1.88
CA HIS A 35 7.43 1.71 2.38
C HIS A 35 8.24 2.92 2.87
N ASN A 36 8.85 2.78 4.05
CA ASN A 36 9.77 3.74 4.65
C ASN A 36 11.21 3.20 4.61
N PRO A 37 12.05 3.68 3.67
CA PRO A 37 13.45 3.28 3.56
C PRO A 37 14.27 3.47 4.85
N GLN A 38 13.96 4.49 5.65
CA GLN A 38 14.70 4.83 6.87
C GLN A 38 14.47 3.84 8.02
N GLN A 39 13.49 2.95 7.88
CA GLN A 39 13.20 1.89 8.85
C GLN A 39 13.53 0.50 8.31
N CYS A 40 13.86 0.40 7.02
CA CYS A 40 14.06 -0.88 6.35
C CYS A 40 15.47 -1.41 6.54
N ILE A 41 15.58 -2.62 7.09
CA ILE A 41 16.86 -3.30 7.33
C ILE A 41 17.19 -4.34 6.25
N GLY A 42 16.42 -4.41 5.16
CA GLY A 42 16.68 -5.34 4.06
C GLY A 42 16.46 -6.84 4.37
N CYS A 43 15.78 -7.19 5.48
CA CYS A 43 15.61 -8.59 5.91
C CYS A 43 14.74 -9.48 5.00
N ALA A 44 14.10 -8.92 3.96
CA ALA A 44 13.23 -9.62 3.02
C ALA A 44 12.03 -10.40 3.61
N ALA A 45 11.69 -10.21 4.90
CA ALA A 45 10.53 -10.86 5.52
C ALA A 45 9.21 -10.58 4.78
N CYS A 46 9.01 -9.34 4.34
CA CYS A 46 7.83 -8.94 3.56
C CYS A 46 7.76 -9.60 2.18
N VAL A 47 8.91 -9.90 1.56
CA VAL A 47 9.01 -10.63 0.29
C VAL A 47 8.57 -12.08 0.50
N ASN A 48 9.16 -12.76 1.50
CA ASN A 48 8.84 -14.14 1.82
C ASN A 48 7.37 -14.35 2.21
N ALA A 49 6.75 -13.36 2.85
CA ALA A 49 5.36 -13.43 3.24
C ALA A 49 4.37 -13.06 2.13
N CYS A 50 4.83 -12.51 1.00
CA CYS A 50 3.96 -12.03 -0.07
C CYS A 50 3.43 -13.18 -0.93
N PRO A 51 2.13 -13.53 -0.88
CA PRO A 51 1.60 -14.68 -1.60
C PRO A 51 1.58 -14.49 -3.12
N SER A 52 1.58 -13.24 -3.59
CA SER A 52 1.54 -12.91 -5.02
C SER A 52 2.90 -12.50 -5.60
N ASN A 53 3.98 -12.58 -4.81
CA ASN A 53 5.33 -12.17 -5.21
C ASN A 53 5.35 -10.75 -5.82
N ALA A 54 4.66 -9.81 -5.17
CA ALA A 54 4.58 -8.41 -5.58
C ALA A 54 5.78 -7.57 -5.10
N LEU A 55 6.63 -8.11 -4.23
CA LEU A 55 7.75 -7.42 -3.60
C LEU A 55 9.07 -8.11 -3.97
N THR A 56 10.14 -7.32 -4.09
CA THR A 56 11.52 -7.81 -4.20
C THR A 56 12.46 -6.93 -3.38
N VAL A 57 13.53 -7.52 -2.86
CA VAL A 57 14.62 -6.84 -2.17
C VAL A 57 15.92 -7.42 -2.68
N GLU A 58 16.79 -6.56 -3.19
CA GLU A 58 18.14 -6.92 -3.63
C GLU A 58 19.15 -6.06 -2.87
N THR A 59 20.33 -6.61 -2.59
CA THR A 59 21.42 -5.90 -1.93
C THR A 59 22.64 -5.90 -2.84
N ASP A 60 23.11 -4.70 -3.18
CA ASP A 60 24.41 -4.53 -3.82
C ASP A 60 25.49 -4.54 -2.73
N LEU A 61 26.33 -5.56 -2.75
CA LEU A 61 27.41 -5.75 -1.77
C LEU A 61 28.61 -4.82 -1.99
N ALA A 62 28.76 -4.25 -3.19
CA ALA A 62 29.85 -3.32 -3.48
C ALA A 62 29.55 -1.93 -2.92
N THR A 63 28.30 -1.48 -3.02
CA THR A 63 27.86 -0.15 -2.60
C THR A 63 27.13 -0.15 -1.26
N ASN A 64 26.77 -1.33 -0.72
CA ASN A 64 25.86 -1.51 0.41
C ASN A 64 24.46 -0.89 0.20
N GLU A 65 24.02 -0.77 -1.06
CA GLU A 65 22.69 -0.28 -1.40
C GLU A 65 21.65 -1.41 -1.41
N LEU A 66 20.47 -1.13 -0.85
CA LEU A 66 19.28 -1.95 -0.95
C LEU A 66 18.37 -1.42 -2.07
N ALA A 67 17.99 -2.29 -3.00
CA ALA A 67 16.96 -2.03 -3.99
C ALA A 67 15.67 -2.75 -3.58
N TRP A 68 14.69 -1.99 -3.08
CA TRP A 68 13.34 -2.48 -2.81
C TRP A 68 12.44 -2.15 -4.00
N GLN A 69 11.67 -3.13 -4.47
CA GLN A 69 10.68 -2.93 -5.52
C GLN A 69 9.33 -3.50 -5.13
N PHE A 70 8.28 -2.78 -5.54
CA PHE A 70 6.89 -3.15 -5.34
C PHE A 70 6.09 -3.02 -6.63
N ASN A 71 5.37 -4.08 -6.97
CA ASN A 71 4.47 -4.13 -8.10
C ASN A 71 3.02 -4.10 -7.61
N LEU A 72 2.41 -2.93 -7.67
CA LEU A 72 1.03 -2.73 -7.26
C LEU A 72 0.05 -3.56 -8.10
N GLY A 73 0.34 -3.77 -9.39
CA GLY A 73 -0.48 -4.59 -10.30
C GLY A 73 -0.47 -6.09 -9.97
N ARG A 74 0.43 -6.56 -9.10
CA ARG A 74 0.44 -7.93 -8.54
C ARG A 74 -0.06 -7.99 -7.10
N CYS A 75 -0.15 -6.86 -6.42
CA CYS A 75 -0.54 -6.82 -5.02
C CYS A 75 -2.00 -7.24 -4.86
N ILE A 76 -2.28 -8.07 -3.86
CA ILE A 76 -3.65 -8.49 -3.50
C ILE A 76 -4.15 -7.84 -2.20
N PHE A 77 -3.45 -6.83 -1.69
CA PHE A 77 -3.82 -6.04 -0.50
C PHE A 77 -4.09 -6.88 0.77
N CYS A 78 -3.40 -8.03 0.91
CA CYS A 78 -3.68 -8.98 1.97
C CYS A 78 -3.14 -8.61 3.35
N GLY A 79 -2.31 -7.57 3.49
CA GLY A 79 -1.80 -7.12 4.79
C GLY A 79 -0.56 -7.85 5.33
N ARG A 80 -0.19 -9.01 4.78
CA ARG A 80 0.87 -9.87 5.34
C ARG A 80 2.23 -9.17 5.45
N CYS A 81 2.57 -8.31 4.49
CA CYS A 81 3.85 -7.59 4.50
C CYS A 81 4.00 -6.65 5.71
N GLU A 82 2.92 -6.00 6.14
CA GLU A 82 2.89 -5.16 7.34
C GLU A 82 3.01 -6.00 8.60
N GLU A 83 2.26 -7.11 8.69
CA GLU A 83 2.26 -8.00 9.86
C GLU A 83 3.63 -8.61 10.15
N VAL A 84 4.40 -8.98 9.12
CA VAL A 84 5.71 -9.63 9.29
C VAL A 84 6.88 -8.67 9.38
N CYS A 85 6.68 -7.37 9.16
CA CYS A 85 7.78 -6.42 9.12
C CYS A 85 8.26 -6.10 10.55
N PRO A 86 9.47 -6.52 10.95
CA PRO A 86 9.92 -6.39 12.34
C PRO A 86 10.14 -4.93 12.77
N THR A 87 10.40 -4.04 11.82
CA THR A 87 10.66 -2.61 12.06
C THR A 87 9.48 -1.72 11.67
N ALA A 88 8.37 -2.31 11.22
CA ALA A 88 7.21 -1.61 10.68
C ALA A 88 7.55 -0.64 9.52
N ALA A 89 8.58 -0.97 8.73
CA ALA A 89 9.02 -0.21 7.57
C ALA A 89 8.06 -0.28 6.37
N ILE A 90 7.10 -1.20 6.37
CA ILE A 90 6.02 -1.24 5.38
C ILE A 90 4.68 -1.31 6.10
N LYS A 91 3.72 -0.50 5.67
CA LYS A 91 2.37 -0.41 6.25
C LYS A 91 1.31 -0.25 5.18
N LEU A 92 0.08 -0.65 5.46
CA LEU A 92 -1.04 -0.41 4.54
C LEU A 92 -1.65 0.96 4.84
N SER A 93 -1.72 1.80 3.81
CA SER A 93 -2.33 3.11 3.93
C SER A 93 -3.84 3.05 3.71
N GLN A 94 -4.48 4.22 3.82
CA GLN A 94 -5.89 4.40 3.46
C GLN A 94 -6.08 4.81 2.00
N GLU A 95 -5.00 4.84 1.19
CA GLU A 95 -5.05 5.21 -0.23
C GLU A 95 -5.67 4.06 -1.04
N TYR A 96 -6.80 4.34 -1.71
CA TYR A 96 -7.52 3.38 -2.56
C TYR A 96 -7.69 3.86 -4.01
N GLU A 97 -7.40 5.12 -4.31
CA GLU A 97 -7.57 5.72 -5.65
C GLU A 97 -6.32 5.49 -6.51
N LEU A 98 -6.04 4.23 -6.83
CA LEU A 98 -4.75 3.79 -7.38
C LEU A 98 -4.74 3.57 -8.90
N ALA A 99 -5.73 4.11 -9.61
CA ALA A 99 -5.84 3.93 -11.05
C ALA A 99 -4.69 4.66 -11.78
N VAL A 100 -4.05 3.97 -12.72
CA VAL A 100 -2.98 4.50 -13.57
C VAL A 100 -3.29 4.27 -15.05
N TRP A 101 -2.66 5.05 -15.92
CA TRP A 101 -2.88 4.95 -17.37
C TRP A 101 -1.99 3.91 -18.04
N LYS A 102 -0.79 3.67 -17.50
CA LYS A 102 0.19 2.76 -18.07
C LYS A 102 0.54 1.67 -17.06
N LYS A 103 0.89 0.48 -17.57
CA LYS A 103 1.20 -0.68 -16.72
C LYS A 103 2.48 -0.45 -15.89
N GLU A 104 3.42 0.31 -16.44
CA GLU A 104 4.70 0.60 -15.83
C GLU A 104 4.55 1.45 -14.56
N ASP A 105 3.50 2.27 -14.50
CA ASP A 105 3.20 3.14 -13.35
C ASP A 105 2.80 2.34 -12.09
N PHE A 106 2.51 1.04 -12.22
CA PHE A 106 2.31 0.14 -11.08
C PHE A 106 3.61 -0.29 -10.39
N LEU A 107 4.77 0.02 -10.98
CA LEU A 107 6.07 -0.35 -10.42
C LEU A 107 6.64 0.81 -9.61
N GLN A 108 6.83 0.57 -8.32
CA GLN A 108 7.57 1.47 -7.43
C GLN A 108 8.93 0.86 -7.11
N GLN A 109 9.97 1.67 -7.19
CA GLN A 109 11.34 1.27 -6.89
C GLN A 109 11.98 2.30 -5.96
N SER A 110 12.76 1.82 -5.00
CA SER A 110 13.55 2.67 -4.11
C SER A 110 14.90 2.04 -3.87
N ARG A 111 15.96 2.84 -4.01
CA ARG A 111 17.34 2.48 -3.68
C ARG A 111 17.79 3.30 -2.47
N PHE A 112 18.37 2.65 -1.46
CA PHE A 112 18.77 3.29 -0.21
C PHE A 112 19.84 2.48 0.52
N CYS A 113 20.66 3.13 1.34
CA CYS A 113 21.59 2.44 2.24
C CYS A 113 20.80 1.75 3.36
N ALA A 114 21.22 0.56 3.77
CA ALA A 114 20.65 -0.07 4.95
C ALA A 114 20.87 0.81 6.20
N VAL A 115 19.88 0.89 7.08
CA VAL A 115 19.92 1.73 8.31
C VAL A 115 21.16 1.47 9.18
N GLN A 116 21.78 0.29 9.05
CA GLN A 116 22.92 -0.17 9.85
C GLN A 116 24.27 -0.07 9.14
N LEU A 117 24.31 0.24 7.84
CA LEU A 117 25.55 0.30 7.05
C LEU A 117 25.53 1.54 6.12
N PRO A 118 26.48 2.48 6.26
CA PRO A 118 26.59 3.59 5.31
C PRO A 118 26.95 3.04 3.93
N CYS A 119 26.40 3.66 2.89
CA CYS A 119 26.83 3.39 1.52
C CYS A 119 28.31 3.75 1.35
N VAL A 120 29.00 2.98 0.49
CA VAL A 120 30.40 3.21 0.12
C VAL A 120 30.48 4.07 -1.13
#